data_AF-A0A022R7W8-F1
#
_entry.id   AF-A0A022R7W8-F1
#
_cell.length_a   1.000
_cell.length_b   1.000
_cell.length_c   1.000
_cell.angle_alpha   90.00
_cell.angle_beta   90.00
_cell.angle_gamma   90.00
#
_symmetry.space_group_name_H-M   'P 1'
#
loop_
_entity.id
_entity.type
_entity.pdbx_description
1 polymer ?
#
loop_
_entity_poly.entity_id
_entity_poly.type
_entity_poly.pdbx_seq_one_letter_code
_entity_poly.pdbx_strand_id
1 'polypeptide(L)'
;MDLKAFKLDIDELIIQFAEFDSTAFGEFKRVWLSRKFSYIFEASPSTNQGFFMQSLYAHSIGYMVSAGSLSSRLGGLYCLYCLYETQSFKPPFKIYLSLGELRQLKKLAIDAKTTGVKVVSALLKTMLEKNMFLFGCVGVNEGSATERVNELTDIQNARIQTAYNKLFANSRLEHFIHMDMGVELGVDLVKKMSSDYAAAKELAIKDAGQVIDVENIKHIAENRRLIGDTMEKTAADWNSQKELFYEQTGFSHLRGVAPPNQEPNDSEQPQTEESEEHENDDIFGKELESLLF
;
A
#
# COMPACT_ATOMS: atom_id res chain seq x y z
N MET A 1 -34.34 16.18 -2.10
CA MET A 1 -34.14 17.46 -1.39
C MET A 1 -33.09 18.25 -2.15
N ASP A 2 -33.37 19.52 -2.47
CA ASP A 2 -32.36 20.37 -3.09
C ASP A 2 -31.40 20.88 -2.01
N LEU A 3 -30.18 20.34 -2.02
CA LEU A 3 -29.15 20.71 -1.05
C LEU A 3 -28.45 22.03 -1.41
N LYS A 4 -28.74 22.62 -2.58
CA LYS A 4 -27.99 23.78 -3.08
C LYS A 4 -28.22 25.04 -2.24
N ALA A 5 -29.45 25.28 -1.79
CA ALA A 5 -29.81 26.51 -1.09
C ALA A 5 -29.01 26.69 0.21
N PHE A 6 -29.09 25.73 1.14
CA PHE A 6 -28.36 25.85 2.41
C PHE A 6 -26.84 25.77 2.24
N LYS A 7 -26.34 25.10 1.19
CA LYS A 7 -24.91 25.07 0.88
C LYS A 7 -24.42 26.46 0.51
N LEU A 8 -25.15 27.16 -0.36
CA LEU A 8 -24.87 28.56 -0.70
C LEU A 8 -24.94 29.46 0.53
N ASP A 9 -25.92 29.25 1.41
CA ASP A 9 -26.03 30.04 2.65
C ASP A 9 -24.80 29.85 3.55
N ILE A 10 -24.32 28.61 3.71
CA ILE A 10 -23.08 28.31 4.45
C ILE A 10 -21.86 28.90 3.74
N ASP A 11 -21.77 28.78 2.41
CA ASP A 11 -20.67 29.32 1.62
C ASP A 11 -20.57 30.84 1.84
N GLU A 12 -21.68 31.56 1.67
CA GLU A 12 -21.74 33.00 1.87
C GLU A 12 -21.40 33.41 3.32
N LEU A 13 -21.86 32.65 4.31
CA LEU A 13 -21.54 32.88 5.72
C LEU A 13 -20.03 32.78 5.97
N ILE A 14 -19.40 31.70 5.48
CA ILE A 14 -17.98 31.43 5.72
C ILE A 14 -17.11 32.39 4.90
N ILE A 15 -17.47 32.65 3.63
CA ILE A 15 -16.75 33.61 2.77
C ILE A 15 -16.78 35.01 3.39
N GLN A 16 -17.94 35.47 3.87
CA GLN A 16 -18.04 36.79 4.50
C GLN A 16 -17.24 36.89 5.80
N PHE A 17 -17.17 35.80 6.58
CA PHE A 17 -16.29 35.76 7.75
C PHE A 17 -14.81 35.81 7.33
N ALA A 18 -14.45 35.09 6.28
CA ALA A 18 -13.09 35.00 5.78
C ALA A 18 -12.60 36.27 5.06
N GLU A 19 -13.49 37.14 4.60
CA GLU A 19 -13.16 38.39 3.87
C GLU A 19 -12.22 39.32 4.66
N PHE A 20 -12.31 39.31 5.99
CA PHE A 20 -11.49 40.15 6.86
C PHE A 20 -10.30 39.40 7.49
N ASP A 21 -10.01 38.16 7.05
CA ASP A 21 -9.01 37.24 7.62
C ASP A 21 -9.10 37.11 9.15
N SER A 22 -10.29 37.34 9.70
CA SER A 22 -10.51 37.28 11.14
C SER A 22 -10.48 35.83 11.61
N THR A 23 -9.85 35.59 12.76
CA THR A 23 -9.83 34.27 13.41
C THR A 23 -10.70 34.23 14.67
N ALA A 24 -11.30 35.37 15.03
CA ALA A 24 -12.05 35.54 16.27
C ALA A 24 -13.47 34.99 16.17
N PHE A 25 -13.84 34.09 17.09
CA PHE A 25 -15.20 33.54 17.17
C PHE A 25 -16.29 34.60 17.37
N GLY A 26 -15.97 35.70 18.07
CA GLY A 26 -16.89 36.82 18.26
C GLY A 26 -17.32 37.49 16.95
N GLU A 27 -16.39 37.61 16.00
CA GLU A 27 -16.65 38.17 14.68
C GLU A 27 -17.50 37.21 13.85
N PHE A 28 -17.19 35.91 13.88
CA PHE A 28 -18.03 34.88 13.25
C PHE A 28 -19.47 34.92 13.79
N LYS A 29 -19.62 35.00 15.11
CA LYS A 29 -20.93 35.10 15.76
C LYS A 29 -21.70 36.36 15.35
N ARG A 30 -21.00 37.49 15.13
CA ARG A 30 -21.63 38.72 14.60
C ARG A 30 -22.22 38.49 13.21
N VAL A 31 -21.48 37.84 12.31
CA VAL A 31 -21.96 37.50 10.95
C VAL A 31 -23.13 36.49 11.01
N TRP A 32 -23.02 35.48 11.85
CA TRP A 32 -24.09 34.50 12.09
C TRP A 32 -25.41 35.18 12.49
N LEU A 33 -25.33 36.11 13.45
CA LEU A 33 -26.50 36.84 13.95
C LEU A 33 -27.04 37.85 12.92
N SER A 34 -26.18 38.56 12.19
CA SER A 34 -26.62 39.52 11.17
C SER A 34 -27.38 38.84 10.03
N ARG A 35 -27.00 37.61 9.67
CA ARG A 35 -27.69 36.80 8.67
C ARG A 35 -28.92 36.05 9.22
N LYS A 36 -29.15 36.11 10.53
CA LYS A 36 -30.17 35.31 11.23
C LYS A 36 -30.06 33.82 10.89
N PHE A 37 -28.83 33.31 10.83
CA PHE A 37 -28.54 31.99 10.27
C PHE A 37 -29.20 30.84 11.04
N SER A 38 -29.57 31.05 12.30
CA SER A 38 -30.33 30.07 13.09
C SER A 38 -31.65 29.63 12.46
N TYR A 39 -32.24 30.42 11.53
CA TYR A 39 -33.46 30.03 10.80
C TYR A 39 -33.22 28.96 9.72
N ILE A 40 -31.98 28.51 9.50
CA ILE A 40 -31.65 27.44 8.55
C ILE A 40 -32.45 26.15 8.82
N PHE A 41 -32.84 25.90 10.07
CA PHE A 41 -33.64 24.73 10.46
C PHE A 41 -35.13 24.86 10.13
N GLU A 42 -35.65 26.06 9.87
CA GLU A 42 -37.06 26.23 9.43
C GLU A 42 -37.27 25.64 8.03
N ALA A 43 -36.20 25.54 7.24
CA ALA A 43 -36.20 24.85 5.95
C ALA A 43 -36.01 23.32 6.08
N SER A 44 -36.02 22.77 7.31
CA SER A 44 -35.83 21.34 7.52
C SER A 44 -36.97 20.51 6.92
N PRO A 45 -36.67 19.33 6.37
CA PRO A 45 -37.69 18.47 5.79
C PRO A 45 -38.50 17.77 6.88
N SER A 46 -39.73 17.41 6.54
CA SER A 46 -40.55 16.54 7.40
C SER A 46 -40.03 15.09 7.43
N THR A 47 -39.28 14.65 6.41
CA THR A 47 -38.70 13.31 6.30
C THR A 47 -37.18 13.36 6.17
N ASN A 48 -36.49 12.33 6.64
CA ASN A 48 -35.03 12.19 6.53
C ASN A 48 -34.22 13.35 7.14
N GLN A 49 -34.59 13.75 8.36
CA GLN A 49 -33.94 14.83 9.11
C GLN A 49 -32.46 14.55 9.39
N GLY A 50 -32.09 13.28 9.63
CA GLY A 50 -30.68 12.90 9.84
C GLY A 50 -29.81 13.22 8.63
N PHE A 51 -30.29 12.94 7.41
CA PHE A 51 -29.57 13.30 6.20
C PHE A 51 -29.44 14.81 6.02
N PHE A 52 -30.49 15.57 6.32
CA PHE A 52 -30.44 17.03 6.28
C PHE A 52 -29.40 17.59 7.26
N MET A 53 -29.47 17.18 8.52
CA MET A 53 -28.54 17.62 9.57
C MET A 53 -27.10 17.24 9.23
N GLN A 54 -26.88 15.99 8.83
CA GLN A 54 -25.54 15.56 8.45
C GLN A 54 -25.05 16.26 7.17
N SER A 55 -25.93 16.65 6.25
CA SER A 55 -25.54 17.42 5.06
C SER A 55 -25.08 18.84 5.42
N LEU A 56 -25.71 19.48 6.42
CA LEU A 56 -25.25 20.76 6.96
C LEU A 56 -23.86 20.62 7.59
N TYR A 57 -23.69 19.61 8.46
CA TYR A 57 -22.41 19.35 9.11
C TYR A 57 -21.31 18.99 8.11
N ALA A 58 -21.59 18.10 7.15
CA ALA A 58 -20.63 17.69 6.13
C ALA A 58 -20.15 18.88 5.29
N HIS A 59 -21.03 19.82 4.97
CA HIS A 59 -20.65 21.02 4.22
C HIS A 59 -19.74 21.96 5.03
N SER A 60 -20.02 22.15 6.33
CA SER A 60 -19.11 22.88 7.24
C SER A 60 -17.77 22.17 7.45
N ILE A 61 -17.78 20.83 7.56
CA ILE A 61 -16.57 19.99 7.65
C ILE A 61 -15.74 20.13 6.38
N GLY A 62 -16.36 20.22 5.20
CA GLY A 62 -15.67 20.48 3.93
C GLY A 62 -14.78 21.71 3.99
N TYR A 63 -15.26 22.81 4.57
CA TYR A 63 -14.44 24.02 4.79
C TYR A 63 -13.33 23.80 5.82
N MET A 64 -13.63 23.12 6.93
CA MET A 64 -12.65 22.82 7.98
C MET A 64 -11.46 22.01 7.46
N VAL A 65 -11.72 21.06 6.57
CA VAL A 65 -10.74 20.14 5.98
C VAL A 65 -10.08 20.71 4.71
N SER A 66 -10.65 21.77 4.13
CA SER A 66 -10.13 22.39 2.91
C SER A 66 -8.71 22.94 3.07
N ALA A 67 -8.00 23.08 1.95
CA ALA A 67 -6.71 23.77 1.88
C ALA A 67 -6.84 25.31 1.79
N GLY A 68 -7.99 25.87 2.20
CA GLY A 68 -8.25 27.31 2.19
C GLY A 68 -7.50 28.08 3.28
N SER A 69 -7.79 29.38 3.40
CA SER A 69 -7.20 30.23 4.44
C SER A 69 -7.53 29.72 5.85
N LEU A 70 -6.67 30.03 6.83
CA LEU A 70 -6.94 29.65 8.24
C LEU A 70 -8.30 30.20 8.70
N SER A 71 -8.65 31.43 8.31
CA SER A 71 -9.96 32.01 8.60
C SER A 71 -11.11 31.18 8.01
N SER A 72 -10.99 30.73 6.75
CA SER A 72 -12.01 29.87 6.12
C SER A 72 -12.16 28.52 6.86
N ARG A 73 -11.05 27.87 7.20
CA ARG A 73 -11.04 26.59 7.94
C ARG A 73 -11.63 26.75 9.34
N LEU A 74 -11.30 27.84 10.04
CA LEU A 74 -11.90 28.18 11.34
C LEU A 74 -13.38 28.54 11.21
N GLY A 75 -13.79 29.19 10.12
CA GLY A 75 -15.19 29.46 9.80
C GLY A 75 -16.00 28.17 9.69
N GLY A 76 -15.45 27.14 9.05
CA GLY A 76 -16.05 25.80 9.02
C GLY A 76 -16.25 25.20 10.41
N LEU A 77 -15.24 25.28 11.28
CA LEU A 77 -15.33 24.78 12.66
C LEU A 77 -16.34 25.58 13.51
N TYR A 78 -16.35 26.91 13.40
CA TYR A 78 -17.28 27.76 14.12
C TYR A 78 -18.72 27.56 13.64
N CYS A 79 -18.91 27.39 12.34
CA CYS A 79 -20.21 27.04 11.75
C CYS A 79 -20.72 25.72 12.30
N LEU A 80 -19.86 24.70 12.35
CA LEU A 80 -20.19 23.38 12.88
C LEU A 80 -20.66 23.44 14.34
N TYR A 81 -19.94 24.19 15.18
CA TYR A 81 -20.34 24.42 16.57
C TYR A 81 -21.69 25.14 16.69
N CYS A 82 -21.88 26.23 15.95
CA CYS A 82 -23.12 27.00 15.98
C CYS A 82 -24.31 26.17 15.48
N LEU A 83 -24.15 25.38 14.42
CA LEU A 83 -25.18 24.48 13.91
C LEU A 83 -25.59 23.43 14.95
N TYR A 84 -24.63 22.89 15.71
CA TYR A 84 -24.97 21.93 16.78
C TYR A 84 -25.73 22.58 17.93
N GLU A 85 -25.30 23.76 18.39
CA GLU A 85 -25.92 24.46 19.53
C GLU A 85 -27.30 25.06 19.21
N THR A 86 -27.54 25.44 17.95
CA THR A 86 -28.78 26.12 17.53
C THR A 86 -29.86 25.16 17.02
N GLN A 87 -29.57 23.86 16.94
CA GLN A 87 -30.55 22.88 16.47
C GLN A 87 -31.74 22.75 17.42
N SER A 88 -32.95 22.57 16.87
CA SER A 88 -34.19 22.45 17.64
C SER A 88 -34.53 21.01 18.06
N PHE A 89 -33.72 20.02 17.65
CA PHE A 89 -34.00 18.59 17.83
C PHE A 89 -33.67 18.09 19.24
N LYS A 90 -34.53 17.20 19.77
CA LYS A 90 -34.34 16.51 21.06
C LYS A 90 -34.60 15.01 20.88
N PRO A 91 -33.58 14.14 21.03
CA PRO A 91 -32.18 14.45 21.36
C PRO A 91 -31.44 15.18 20.21
N PRO A 92 -30.36 15.92 20.49
CA PRO A 92 -29.54 16.57 19.46
C PRO A 92 -28.93 15.55 18.50
N PHE A 93 -28.92 15.86 17.20
CA PHE A 93 -28.16 15.12 16.21
C PHE A 93 -26.67 15.34 16.44
N LYS A 94 -25.94 14.23 16.61
CA LYS A 94 -24.49 14.25 16.71
C LYS A 94 -23.86 14.54 15.36
N ILE A 95 -22.72 15.23 15.39
CA ILE A 95 -21.90 15.49 14.22
C ILE A 95 -21.15 14.21 13.89
N TYR A 96 -21.46 13.57 12.77
CA TYR A 96 -20.62 12.47 12.30
C TYR A 96 -19.31 13.02 11.73
N LEU A 97 -18.20 12.47 12.20
CA LEU A 97 -16.85 12.82 11.77
C LEU A 97 -16.04 11.55 11.48
N SER A 98 -15.45 11.49 10.29
CA SER A 98 -14.58 10.38 9.90
C SER A 98 -13.18 10.49 10.50
N LEU A 99 -12.46 9.36 10.56
CA LEU A 99 -11.06 9.35 11.04
C LEU A 99 -10.12 10.25 10.23
N GLY A 100 -10.38 10.40 8.93
CA GLY A 100 -9.62 11.32 8.06
C GLY A 100 -9.87 12.79 8.44
N GLU A 101 -11.14 13.17 8.61
CA GLU A 101 -11.53 14.53 9.00
C GLU A 101 -11.07 14.86 10.42
N LEU A 102 -11.05 13.88 11.33
CA LEU A 102 -10.52 14.02 12.68
C LEU A 102 -9.01 14.32 12.69
N ARG A 103 -8.22 13.67 11.83
CA ARG A 103 -6.80 14.00 11.65
C ARG A 103 -6.60 15.43 11.16
N GLN A 104 -7.48 15.91 10.29
CA GLN A 104 -7.44 17.29 9.78
C GLN A 104 -7.89 18.31 10.82
N LEU A 105 -8.84 17.94 11.68
CA LEU A 105 -9.23 18.73 12.83
C LEU A 105 -8.08 18.87 13.85
N LYS A 106 -7.33 17.78 14.12
CA LYS A 106 -6.10 17.82 14.95
C LYS A 106 -5.09 18.80 14.37
N LYS A 107 -4.83 18.75 13.05
CA LYS A 107 -3.94 19.71 12.36
C LYS A 107 -4.44 21.15 12.50
N LEU A 108 -5.73 21.40 12.28
CA LEU A 108 -6.31 22.74 12.45
C LEU A 108 -6.16 23.27 13.89
N ALA A 109 -6.31 22.41 14.89
CA ALA A 109 -6.11 22.79 16.29
C ALA A 109 -4.64 23.19 16.58
N ILE A 110 -3.68 22.48 15.98
CA ILE A 110 -2.26 22.82 16.06
C ILE A 110 -1.99 24.15 15.36
N ASP A 111 -2.49 24.34 14.14
CA ASP A 111 -2.36 25.58 13.37
C ASP A 111 -2.93 26.79 14.12
N ALA A 112 -4.07 26.60 14.80
CA ALA A 112 -4.69 27.63 15.62
C ALA A 112 -3.83 27.97 16.86
N LYS A 113 -3.22 26.96 17.49
CA LYS A 113 -2.34 27.12 18.65
C LYS A 113 -1.06 27.87 18.28
N THR A 114 -0.43 27.55 17.15
CA THR A 114 0.76 28.25 16.65
C THR A 114 0.45 29.71 16.28
N THR A 115 -0.75 29.98 15.76
CA THR A 115 -1.22 31.34 15.45
C THR A 115 -1.71 32.12 16.69
N GLY A 116 -1.81 31.48 17.86
CA GLY A 116 -2.21 32.11 19.12
C GLY A 116 -3.72 32.19 19.36
N VAL A 117 -4.55 31.48 18.58
CA VAL A 117 -6.01 31.47 18.71
C VAL A 117 -6.45 30.48 19.79
N LYS A 118 -6.36 30.89 21.06
CA LYS A 118 -6.69 30.04 22.23
C LYS A 118 -8.15 29.56 22.28
N VAL A 119 -9.07 30.28 21.61
CA VAL A 119 -10.51 29.97 21.61
C VAL A 119 -10.78 28.60 20.99
N VAL A 120 -10.01 28.18 20.00
CA VAL A 120 -10.22 26.91 19.28
C VAL A 120 -10.03 25.71 20.21
N SER A 121 -9.00 25.70 21.04
CA SER A 121 -8.75 24.62 22.00
C SER A 121 -9.86 24.54 23.06
N ALA A 122 -10.30 25.68 23.60
CA ALA A 122 -11.40 25.74 24.55
C ALA A 122 -12.73 25.27 23.92
N LEU A 123 -12.96 25.65 22.66
CA LEU A 123 -14.14 25.24 21.90
C LEU A 123 -14.16 23.73 21.69
N LEU A 124 -13.07 23.16 21.18
CA LEU A 124 -12.97 21.71 20.92
C LEU A 124 -13.13 20.89 22.20
N LYS A 125 -12.52 21.34 23.30
CA LYS A 125 -12.72 20.74 24.61
C LYS A 125 -14.20 20.73 25.01
N THR A 126 -14.90 21.86 24.84
CA THR A 126 -16.34 21.96 25.11
C THR A 126 -17.16 21.02 24.23
N MET A 127 -16.83 20.90 22.94
CA MET A 127 -17.52 20.00 22.00
C MET A 127 -17.34 18.52 22.37
N LEU A 128 -16.16 18.14 22.86
CA LEU A 128 -15.88 16.79 23.34
C LEU A 128 -16.60 16.50 24.65
N GLU A 129 -16.54 17.41 25.62
CA GLU A 129 -17.24 17.29 26.92
C GLU A 129 -18.76 17.15 26.75
N LYS A 130 -19.34 17.86 25.77
CA LYS A 130 -20.77 17.75 25.41
C LYS A 130 -21.13 16.53 24.57
N ASN A 131 -20.17 15.65 24.24
CA ASN A 131 -20.38 14.46 23.42
C ASN A 131 -21.06 14.79 22.06
N MET A 132 -20.62 15.87 21.42
CA MET A 132 -21.22 16.36 20.17
C MET A 132 -20.89 15.48 18.96
N PHE A 133 -19.77 14.75 19.01
CA PHE A 133 -19.26 13.98 17.87
C PHE A 133 -19.71 12.52 17.91
N LEU A 134 -19.93 11.96 16.72
CA LEU A 134 -20.03 10.54 16.45
C LEU A 134 -18.88 10.16 15.51
N PHE A 135 -17.90 9.42 16.00
CA PHE A 135 -16.75 9.03 15.21
C PHE A 135 -17.07 7.81 14.36
N GLY A 136 -16.65 7.82 13.09
CA GLY A 136 -16.83 6.70 12.18
C GLY A 136 -15.68 6.47 11.22
N CYS A 137 -15.70 5.30 10.58
CA CYS A 137 -14.65 4.85 9.67
C CYS A 137 -14.96 5.17 8.19
N VAL A 138 -16.20 5.58 7.86
CA VAL A 138 -16.56 5.98 6.49
C VAL A 138 -16.06 7.40 6.27
N GLY A 139 -14.86 7.54 5.69
CA GLY A 139 -14.35 8.79 5.16
C GLY A 139 -15.04 9.14 3.85
N VAL A 140 -15.42 10.41 3.67
CA VAL A 140 -16.00 10.92 2.42
C VAL A 140 -14.96 10.98 1.29
N ASN A 141 -13.67 10.97 1.65
CA ASN A 141 -12.59 10.57 0.75
C ASN A 141 -12.38 9.06 0.84
N GLU A 142 -13.39 8.31 0.40
CA GLU A 142 -13.07 7.08 -0.31
C GLU A 142 -12.33 7.54 -1.57
N GLY A 143 -11.02 7.33 -1.60
CA GLY A 143 -10.41 6.96 -2.88
C GLY A 143 -11.36 5.99 -3.54
N SER A 144 -11.76 6.27 -4.78
CA SER A 144 -12.86 5.56 -5.47
C SER A 144 -12.72 4.06 -5.23
N ALA A 145 -13.80 3.29 -5.28
CA ALA A 145 -13.74 1.83 -5.04
C ALA A 145 -12.54 1.14 -5.74
N THR A 146 -12.10 1.68 -6.89
CA THR A 146 -10.87 1.32 -7.61
C THR A 146 -9.56 1.58 -6.85
N GLU A 147 -9.38 2.72 -6.17
CA GLU A 147 -8.19 3.04 -5.37
C GLU A 147 -8.05 2.09 -4.18
N ARG A 148 -9.16 1.79 -3.48
CA ARG A 148 -9.15 0.77 -2.42
C ARG A 148 -8.87 -0.63 -2.94
N VAL A 149 -9.39 -0.98 -4.12
CA VAL A 149 -9.06 -2.25 -4.79
C VAL A 149 -7.58 -2.30 -5.16
N ASN A 150 -7.00 -1.19 -5.62
CA ASN A 150 -5.57 -1.11 -5.92
C ASN A 150 -4.73 -1.30 -4.65
N GLU A 151 -5.04 -0.60 -3.56
CA GLU A 151 -4.36 -0.77 -2.26
C GLU A 151 -4.43 -2.22 -1.77
N LEU A 152 -5.61 -2.86 -1.85
CA LEU A 152 -5.79 -4.27 -1.52
C LEU A 152 -4.95 -5.19 -2.41
N THR A 153 -4.88 -4.88 -3.71
CA THR A 153 -4.07 -5.62 -4.68
C THR A 153 -2.58 -5.49 -4.35
N ASP A 154 -2.12 -4.29 -3.99
CA ASP A 154 -0.73 -4.02 -3.61
C ASP A 154 -0.35 -4.76 -2.31
N ILE A 155 -1.24 -4.75 -1.31
CA ILE A 155 -1.04 -5.52 -0.07
C ILE A 155 -0.97 -7.03 -0.38
N GLN A 156 -1.84 -7.53 -1.25
CA GLN A 156 -1.83 -8.94 -1.64
C GLN A 156 -0.55 -9.30 -2.40
N ASN A 157 -0.11 -8.44 -3.33
CA ASN A 157 1.15 -8.61 -4.06
C ASN A 157 2.35 -8.61 -3.11
N ALA A 158 2.41 -7.69 -2.14
CA ALA A 158 3.47 -7.65 -1.15
C ALA A 158 3.52 -8.92 -0.28
N ARG A 159 2.36 -9.47 0.09
CA ARG A 159 2.25 -10.75 0.80
C ARG A 159 2.73 -11.93 -0.05
N ILE A 160 2.36 -11.97 -1.33
CA ILE A 160 2.83 -12.99 -2.27
C ILE A 160 4.35 -12.92 -2.40
N GLN A 161 4.91 -11.73 -2.60
CA GLN A 161 6.36 -11.53 -2.68
C GLN A 161 7.07 -11.95 -1.40
N THR A 162 6.50 -11.65 -0.22
CA THR A 162 7.05 -12.08 1.06
C THR A 162 7.01 -13.60 1.23
N ALA A 163 5.90 -14.25 0.86
CA ALA A 163 5.78 -15.70 0.89
C ALA A 163 6.77 -16.37 -0.09
N TYR A 164 6.94 -15.76 -1.26
CA TYR A 164 7.90 -16.17 -2.27
C TYR A 164 9.34 -16.10 -1.73
N ASN A 165 9.71 -14.94 -1.20
CA ASN A 165 11.01 -14.73 -0.56
C ASN A 165 11.24 -15.72 0.58
N LYS A 166 10.21 -16.04 1.38
CA LYS A 166 10.32 -17.05 2.45
C LYS A 166 10.43 -18.49 1.93
N LEU A 167 9.78 -18.83 0.82
CA LEU A 167 9.85 -20.17 0.21
C LEU A 167 11.24 -20.44 -0.40
N PHE A 168 11.82 -19.41 -1.02
CA PHE A 168 13.12 -19.51 -1.68
C PHE A 168 14.29 -19.15 -0.76
N ALA A 169 14.08 -18.38 0.31
CA ALA A 169 15.11 -18.15 1.32
C ALA A 169 15.49 -19.47 2.00
N ASN A 170 16.68 -19.96 1.66
CA ASN A 170 17.33 -21.13 2.28
C ASN A 170 16.67 -22.48 2.00
N SER A 171 16.16 -22.71 0.78
CA SER A 171 15.74 -24.05 0.36
C SER A 171 16.68 -24.64 -0.70
N ARG A 172 16.93 -25.95 -0.62
CA ARG A 172 17.58 -26.73 -1.72
C ARG A 172 16.86 -26.51 -3.05
N LEU A 173 15.59 -26.09 -3.00
CA LEU A 173 14.74 -25.76 -4.13
C LEU A 173 15.29 -24.57 -4.94
N GLU A 174 15.77 -23.49 -4.31
CA GLU A 174 16.37 -22.36 -5.03
C GLU A 174 17.61 -22.81 -5.81
N HIS A 175 18.43 -23.66 -5.20
CA HIS A 175 19.60 -24.24 -5.87
C HIS A 175 19.18 -25.07 -7.08
N PHE A 176 18.23 -25.99 -6.97
CA PHE A 176 17.78 -26.80 -8.10
C PHE A 176 17.10 -26.00 -9.22
N ILE A 177 16.40 -24.92 -8.86
CA ILE A 177 15.81 -24.02 -9.85
C ILE A 177 16.90 -23.29 -10.62
N HIS A 178 18.01 -22.88 -10.02
CA HIS A 178 19.05 -22.14 -10.75
C HIS A 178 20.20 -23.01 -11.26
N MET A 179 20.27 -24.27 -10.83
CA MET A 179 21.32 -25.22 -11.21
C MET A 179 21.32 -25.50 -12.72
N ASP A 180 22.50 -25.37 -13.32
CA ASP A 180 22.77 -25.83 -14.68
C ASP A 180 23.30 -27.27 -14.61
N MET A 181 22.50 -28.21 -15.11
CA MET A 181 22.83 -29.62 -15.10
C MET A 181 24.05 -29.93 -15.98
N GLY A 182 24.30 -29.16 -17.04
CA GLY A 182 25.43 -29.35 -17.93
C GLY A 182 26.78 -29.11 -17.24
N VAL A 183 26.83 -28.04 -16.43
CA VAL A 183 28.01 -27.65 -15.65
C VAL A 183 28.21 -28.59 -14.45
N GLU A 184 27.15 -28.89 -13.70
CA GLU A 184 27.24 -29.73 -12.49
C GLU A 184 27.72 -31.16 -12.82
N LEU A 185 27.25 -31.72 -13.93
CA LEU A 185 27.63 -33.05 -14.36
C LEU A 185 28.92 -33.08 -15.21
N GLY A 186 29.52 -31.92 -15.50
CA GLY A 186 30.72 -31.82 -16.32
C GLY A 186 30.55 -32.49 -17.69
N VAL A 187 29.42 -32.26 -18.36
CA VAL A 187 29.05 -32.97 -19.60
C VAL A 187 30.15 -32.88 -20.66
N ASP A 188 30.82 -31.73 -20.78
CA ASP A 188 31.94 -31.53 -21.71
C ASP A 188 33.13 -32.43 -21.41
N LEU A 189 33.45 -32.62 -20.12
CA LEU A 189 34.52 -33.51 -19.68
C LEU A 189 34.17 -34.96 -20.01
N VAL A 190 32.95 -35.38 -19.70
CA VAL A 190 32.47 -36.75 -19.98
C VAL A 190 32.40 -37.01 -21.49
N LYS A 191 31.99 -36.02 -22.29
CA LYS A 191 31.97 -36.11 -23.75
C LYS A 191 33.36 -36.30 -24.32
N LYS A 192 34.34 -35.51 -23.86
CA LYS A 192 35.74 -35.67 -24.23
C LYS A 192 36.27 -37.06 -23.86
N MET A 193 36.07 -37.48 -22.61
CA MET A 193 36.50 -38.80 -22.14
C MET A 193 35.83 -39.94 -22.93
N SER A 194 34.55 -39.82 -23.25
CA SER A 194 33.82 -40.80 -24.05
C SER A 194 34.37 -40.91 -25.47
N SER A 195 34.75 -39.79 -26.08
CA SER A 195 35.36 -39.76 -27.41
C SER A 195 36.77 -40.36 -27.39
N ASP A 196 37.60 -39.98 -26.42
CA ASP A 196 38.97 -40.49 -26.27
C ASP A 196 38.97 -42.00 -26.02
N TYR A 197 38.05 -42.49 -25.18
CA TYR A 197 37.87 -43.91 -24.92
C TYR A 197 37.41 -44.67 -26.18
N ALA A 198 36.48 -44.11 -26.96
CA ALA A 198 36.03 -44.71 -28.21
C ALA A 198 37.19 -44.85 -29.21
N ALA A 199 38.00 -43.80 -29.38
CA ALA A 199 39.17 -43.82 -30.25
C ALA A 199 40.25 -44.82 -29.79
N ALA A 200 40.54 -44.87 -28.49
CA ALA A 200 41.50 -45.82 -27.93
C ALA A 200 41.04 -47.28 -28.10
N LYS A 201 39.73 -47.53 -27.95
CA LYS A 201 39.11 -48.84 -28.12
C LYS A 201 39.17 -49.33 -29.57
N GLU A 202 38.87 -48.45 -30.54
CA GLU A 202 39.02 -48.78 -31.96
C GLU A 202 40.47 -49.09 -32.33
N LEU A 203 41.43 -48.28 -31.84
CA LEU A 203 42.85 -48.49 -32.07
C LEU A 203 43.32 -49.83 -31.49
N ALA A 204 42.95 -50.16 -30.25
CA ALA A 204 43.34 -51.41 -29.60
C ALA A 204 42.83 -52.65 -30.34
N ILE A 205 41.58 -52.61 -30.84
CA ILE A 205 40.99 -53.72 -31.62
C ILE A 205 41.67 -53.84 -32.99
N LYS A 206 42.02 -52.72 -33.62
CA LYS A 206 42.76 -52.69 -34.89
C LYS A 206 44.18 -53.25 -34.76
N ASP A 207 44.87 -52.92 -33.67
CA ASP A 207 46.22 -53.40 -33.41
C ASP A 207 46.22 -54.89 -33.04
N ALA A 208 45.25 -55.34 -32.23
CA ALA A 208 45.08 -56.77 -31.93
C ALA A 208 44.77 -57.61 -33.18
N GLY A 209 44.00 -57.04 -34.12
CA GLY A 209 43.66 -57.70 -35.39
C GLY A 209 44.83 -57.92 -36.35
N GLN A 210 45.98 -57.29 -36.12
CA GLN A 210 47.21 -57.56 -36.89
C GLN A 210 47.93 -58.83 -36.41
N VAL A 211 47.68 -59.27 -35.18
CA VAL A 211 48.40 -60.37 -34.52
C VAL A 211 47.49 -61.60 -34.34
N ILE A 212 46.19 -61.40 -34.13
CA ILE A 212 45.21 -62.44 -33.80
C ILE A 212 43.91 -62.18 -34.57
N ASP A 213 43.16 -63.24 -34.92
CA ASP A 213 41.82 -63.08 -35.48
C ASP A 213 40.84 -62.47 -34.45
N VAL A 214 40.28 -61.32 -34.81
CA VAL A 214 39.39 -60.51 -33.96
C VAL A 214 37.95 -60.46 -34.47
N GLU A 215 37.57 -61.32 -35.42
CA GLU A 215 36.22 -61.36 -36.01
C GLU A 215 35.10 -61.43 -34.95
N ASN A 216 35.30 -62.25 -33.91
CA ASN A 216 34.34 -62.40 -32.81
C ASN A 216 34.20 -61.15 -31.93
N ILE A 217 35.14 -60.20 -31.95
CA ILE A 217 35.12 -59.00 -31.10
C ILE A 217 34.94 -57.69 -31.88
N LYS A 218 34.79 -57.74 -33.22
CA LYS A 218 34.54 -56.54 -34.04
C LYS A 218 33.32 -55.73 -33.59
N HIS A 219 32.26 -56.41 -33.16
CA HIS A 219 31.04 -55.79 -32.63
C HIS A 219 31.29 -54.96 -31.36
N ILE A 220 32.39 -55.19 -30.64
CA ILE A 220 32.78 -54.41 -29.47
C ILE A 220 33.27 -53.02 -29.90
N ALA A 221 33.89 -52.87 -31.08
CA ALA A 221 34.32 -51.57 -31.61
C ALA A 221 33.15 -50.68 -32.07
N GLU A 222 32.00 -51.27 -32.40
CA GLU A 222 30.83 -50.55 -32.90
C GLU A 222 30.14 -49.72 -31.81
N ASN A 223 30.63 -48.50 -31.57
CA ASN A 223 29.98 -47.57 -30.64
C ASN A 223 28.77 -46.90 -31.33
N ARG A 224 27.59 -47.55 -31.26
CA ARG A 224 26.35 -47.01 -31.86
C ARG A 224 25.91 -45.66 -31.27
N ARG A 225 26.22 -45.39 -30.00
CA ARG A 225 25.99 -44.12 -29.31
C ARG A 225 27.02 -43.90 -28.22
N LEU A 226 27.64 -42.72 -28.17
CA LEU A 226 28.54 -42.33 -27.10
C LEU A 226 27.73 -41.85 -25.89
N ILE A 227 28.18 -42.21 -24.69
CA ILE A 227 27.51 -41.80 -23.45
C ILE A 227 27.54 -40.26 -23.31
N GLY A 228 28.61 -39.63 -23.76
CA GLY A 228 28.74 -38.17 -23.83
C GLY A 228 27.63 -37.49 -24.62
N ASP A 229 27.35 -37.99 -25.83
CA ASP A 229 26.31 -37.42 -26.70
C ASP A 229 24.90 -37.63 -26.12
N THR A 230 24.64 -38.77 -25.46
CA THR A 230 23.35 -39.01 -24.79
C THR A 230 23.14 -38.13 -23.57
N MET A 231 24.22 -37.81 -22.86
CA MET A 231 24.21 -37.00 -21.66
C MET A 231 24.04 -35.51 -22.01
N GLU A 232 24.71 -35.04 -23.08
CA GLU A 232 24.51 -33.71 -23.65
C GLU A 232 23.08 -33.50 -24.11
N LYS A 233 22.50 -34.47 -24.83
CA LYS A 233 21.09 -34.39 -25.22
C LYS A 233 20.16 -34.29 -24.01
N THR A 234 20.42 -35.08 -22.96
CA THR A 234 19.60 -35.07 -21.74
C THR A 234 19.72 -33.74 -20.98
N ALA A 235 20.91 -33.15 -20.92
CA ALA A 235 21.12 -31.82 -20.34
C ALA A 235 20.41 -30.72 -21.15
N ALA A 236 20.44 -30.80 -22.47
CA ALA A 236 19.71 -29.88 -23.34
C ALA A 236 18.18 -30.01 -23.16
N ASP A 237 17.66 -31.23 -23.15
CA ASP A 237 16.24 -31.50 -22.93
C ASP A 237 15.77 -30.98 -21.55
N TRP A 238 16.60 -31.13 -20.51
CA TRP A 238 16.34 -30.55 -19.18
C TRP A 238 16.29 -29.02 -19.21
N ASN A 239 17.25 -28.37 -19.86
CA ASN A 239 17.27 -26.91 -19.98
C ASN A 239 16.06 -26.38 -20.75
N SER A 240 15.61 -27.06 -21.81
CA SER A 240 14.38 -26.71 -22.53
C SER A 240 13.12 -26.87 -21.67
N GLN A 241 13.02 -27.92 -20.87
CA GLN A 241 11.90 -28.10 -19.92
C GLN A 241 11.88 -27.00 -18.85
N LYS A 242 13.06 -26.60 -18.39
CA LYS A 242 13.24 -25.54 -17.41
C LYS A 242 12.85 -24.17 -17.96
N GLU A 243 13.23 -23.84 -19.19
CA GLU A 243 12.79 -22.63 -19.88
C GLU A 243 11.26 -22.59 -20.05
N LEU A 244 10.65 -23.70 -20.47
CA LEU A 244 9.19 -23.82 -20.56
C LEU A 244 8.50 -23.61 -19.21
N PHE A 245 9.09 -24.15 -18.13
CA PHE A 245 8.58 -23.93 -16.78
C PHE A 245 8.62 -22.45 -16.40
N TYR A 246 9.69 -21.73 -16.76
CA TYR A 246 9.81 -20.31 -16.49
C TYR A 246 8.82 -19.45 -17.27
N GLU A 247 8.58 -19.77 -18.55
CA GLU A 247 7.57 -19.08 -19.37
C GLU A 247 6.16 -19.28 -18.82
N GLN A 248 5.83 -20.48 -18.37
CA GLN A 248 4.50 -20.79 -17.82
C GLN A 248 4.25 -20.16 -16.46
N THR A 249 5.30 -19.98 -15.64
CA THR A 249 5.19 -19.48 -14.26
C THR A 249 5.54 -17.99 -14.13
N GLY A 250 6.09 -17.36 -15.18
CA GLY A 250 6.56 -15.97 -15.14
C GLY A 250 7.82 -15.76 -14.27
N PHE A 251 8.51 -16.83 -13.88
CA PHE A 251 9.64 -16.83 -12.95
C PHE A 251 10.84 -16.01 -13.45
N SER A 252 11.02 -15.90 -14.78
CA SER A 252 12.20 -15.27 -15.41
C SER A 252 12.32 -13.76 -15.17
N HIS A 253 11.23 -13.06 -14.82
CA HIS A 253 11.23 -11.60 -14.78
C HIS A 253 11.68 -10.98 -13.45
N LEU A 254 11.96 -11.78 -12.42
CA LEU A 254 12.27 -11.26 -11.09
C LEU A 254 13.77 -11.16 -10.75
N ARG A 255 14.69 -11.58 -11.62
CA ARG A 255 16.13 -11.32 -11.39
C ARG A 255 16.90 -11.25 -12.70
N GLY A 256 17.27 -10.04 -13.10
CA GLY A 256 18.32 -9.81 -14.09
C GLY A 256 19.63 -10.39 -13.58
N VAL A 257 20.15 -11.41 -14.27
CA VAL A 257 21.48 -11.96 -14.02
C VAL A 257 22.49 -11.03 -14.68
N ALA A 258 23.15 -10.20 -13.89
CA ALA A 258 24.48 -9.69 -14.25
C ALA A 258 25.53 -10.77 -13.87
N PRO A 259 26.58 -11.00 -14.67
CA PRO A 259 27.56 -12.06 -14.42
C PRO A 259 28.38 -11.79 -13.14
N PRO A 260 28.86 -12.84 -12.45
CA PRO A 260 29.63 -12.71 -11.23
C PRO A 260 31.08 -12.35 -11.58
N ASN A 261 31.44 -11.06 -11.46
CA ASN A 261 32.82 -10.62 -11.26
C ASN A 261 32.81 -9.16 -10.77
N GLN A 262 32.66 -8.99 -9.45
CA GLN A 262 33.26 -7.94 -8.64
C GLN A 262 32.80 -8.15 -7.20
N GLU A 263 33.73 -8.53 -6.33
CA GLU A 263 33.54 -8.45 -4.88
C GLU A 263 33.17 -7.00 -4.51
N PRO A 264 32.18 -6.79 -3.63
CA PRO A 264 32.10 -5.59 -2.85
C PRO A 264 32.52 -5.90 -1.42
N ASN A 265 33.60 -5.24 -1.04
CA ASN A 265 34.04 -5.05 0.33
C ASN A 265 33.04 -4.13 1.07
N ASP A 266 32.80 -4.47 2.33
CA ASP A 266 32.34 -3.67 3.46
C ASP A 266 31.03 -2.83 3.43
N SER A 267 30.22 -3.17 4.45
CA SER A 267 29.39 -2.30 5.30
C SER A 267 28.26 -1.47 4.68
N GLU A 268 27.03 -1.92 4.91
CA GLU A 268 26.01 -1.15 5.64
C GLU A 268 24.80 -2.06 5.93
N GLN A 269 24.51 -2.30 7.21
CA GLN A 269 23.24 -2.87 7.66
C GLN A 269 22.15 -1.78 7.59
N PRO A 270 20.95 -2.10 7.09
CA PRO A 270 19.74 -1.46 7.58
C PRO A 270 18.93 -2.46 8.41
N GLN A 271 18.55 -1.97 9.57
CA GLN A 271 17.80 -2.65 10.62
C GLN A 271 16.44 -3.15 10.13
N THR A 272 16.11 -4.36 10.56
CA THR A 272 14.76 -4.91 10.56
C THR A 272 13.90 -4.08 11.51
N GLU A 273 12.98 -3.28 10.99
CA GLU A 273 11.86 -2.78 11.77
C GLU A 273 10.68 -3.75 11.60
N GLU A 274 10.48 -4.56 12.64
CA GLU A 274 9.25 -5.33 12.83
C GLU A 274 8.08 -4.35 12.98
N SER A 275 7.14 -4.43 12.04
CA SER A 275 5.89 -3.66 12.08
C SER A 275 4.96 -4.28 13.12
N GLU A 276 5.05 -3.82 14.36
CA GLU A 276 4.04 -4.03 15.40
C GLU A 276 2.79 -3.17 15.10
N GLU A 277 1.99 -3.57 14.13
CA GLU A 277 0.67 -2.99 13.88
C GLU A 277 -0.40 -3.72 14.69
N HIS A 278 -0.33 -3.72 16.03
CA HIS A 278 -1.45 -4.16 16.87
C HIS A 278 -1.51 -3.48 18.25
N GLU A 279 -1.16 -2.20 18.39
CA GLU A 279 -1.38 -1.47 19.65
C GLU A 279 -1.82 0.01 19.52
N ASN A 280 -1.97 0.54 18.31
CA ASN A 280 -2.01 2.00 18.10
C ASN A 280 -3.41 2.66 18.22
N ASP A 281 -4.50 1.89 18.30
CA ASP A 281 -5.85 2.46 18.32
C ASP A 281 -6.20 3.12 19.66
N ASP A 282 -5.58 2.71 20.76
CA ASP A 282 -5.82 3.26 22.11
C ASP A 282 -4.87 4.44 22.45
N ILE A 283 -3.85 4.67 21.62
CA ILE A 283 -2.87 5.76 21.78
C ILE A 283 -3.44 7.06 21.22
N PHE A 284 -4.20 6.99 20.12
CA PHE A 284 -4.71 8.18 19.43
C PHE A 284 -5.68 9.01 20.30
N GLY A 285 -6.56 8.35 21.07
CA GLY A 285 -7.47 9.03 22.00
C GLY A 285 -6.73 9.73 23.14
N LYS A 286 -5.75 9.04 23.73
CA LYS A 286 -4.92 9.57 24.84
C LYS A 286 -4.01 10.72 24.38
N GLU A 287 -3.51 10.65 23.15
CA GLU A 287 -2.67 11.70 22.57
C GLU A 287 -3.47 12.98 22.30
N LEU A 288 -4.73 12.85 21.81
CA LEU A 288 -5.63 13.99 21.62
C LEU A 288 -5.98 14.67 22.95
N GLU A 289 -6.22 13.89 24.01
CA GLU A 289 -6.43 14.42 25.36
C GLU A 289 -5.18 15.15 25.87
N SER A 290 -3.99 14.55 25.76
CA SER A 290 -2.73 15.18 26.22
C SER A 290 -2.39 16.50 25.51
N LEU A 291 -2.90 16.73 24.30
CA LEU A 291 -2.67 17.96 23.53
C LEU A 291 -3.70 19.06 23.81
N LEU A 292 -4.87 18.68 24.35
CA LEU A 292 -5.97 19.58 24.71
C LEU A 292 -6.00 19.94 26.21
N PHE A 293 -5.29 19.19 27.06
CA PHE A 293 -5.15 19.43 28.49
C PHE A 293 -3.75 19.92 28.88
#